data_AF-A0A937HVH1-F1
#
_entry.id   AF-A0A937HVH1-F1
#
_cell.length_a   1.000
_cell.length_b   1.000
_cell.length_c   1.000
_cell.angle_alpha   90.00
_cell.angle_beta   90.00
_cell.angle_gamma   90.00
#
_symmetry.space_group_name_H-M   'P 1'
#
loop_
_entity.id
_entity.type
_entity.pdbx_description
1 polymer ?
#
loop_
_entity_poly.entity_id
_entity_poly.type
_entity_poly.pdbx_seq_one_letter_code
_entity_poly.pdbx_strand_id
1 'polypeptide(L)' 'MAMALGPFSSTPGIASSMTASQPHEQTWDAVETYFECITTCSLDDGECITRCVEQLRDSDED' A
#
# COMPACT_ATOMS: atom_id res chain seq x y z
N MET A 1 -35.56 -11.98 -32.54
CA MET A 1 -34.42 -12.51 -31.76
C MET A 1 -33.17 -12.44 -32.62
N ALA A 2 -32.38 -11.36 -32.54
CA ALA A 2 -31.00 -11.28 -33.04
C ALA A 2 -30.43 -9.91 -32.65
N MET A 3 -29.46 -9.88 -31.74
CA MET A 3 -28.74 -8.67 -31.32
C MET A 3 -27.37 -8.75 -31.97
N ALA A 4 -26.99 -7.72 -32.73
CA ALA A 4 -25.77 -7.67 -33.50
C ALA A 4 -24.54 -7.65 -32.58
N LEU A 5 -23.59 -8.55 -32.85
CA LEU A 5 -22.26 -8.57 -32.26
C LEU A 5 -21.47 -7.37 -32.82
N GLY A 6 -21.13 -6.41 -31.96
CA GLY A 6 -20.16 -5.37 -32.30
C GLY A 6 -18.73 -5.94 -32.38
N PRO A 7 -17.82 -5.33 -33.17
CA PRO A 7 -16.43 -5.74 -33.22
C PRO A 7 -15.72 -5.26 -31.94
N PHE A 8 -15.47 -6.16 -30.99
CA PHE A 8 -14.53 -5.89 -29.90
C PHE A 8 -13.12 -5.94 -30.51
N SER A 9 -12.59 -4.76 -30.82
CA SER A 9 -11.26 -4.59 -31.41
C SER A 9 -10.19 -5.06 -30.41
N SER A 10 -9.70 -6.29 -30.57
CA SER A 10 -8.51 -6.79 -29.89
C SER A 10 -7.29 -5.97 -30.29
N THR A 11 -6.80 -5.11 -29.41
CA THR A 11 -5.42 -4.61 -29.46
C THR A 11 -4.60 -5.33 -28.39
N PRO A 12 -3.55 -6.09 -28.75
CA PRO A 12 -2.54 -6.52 -27.78
C PRO A 12 -1.67 -5.31 -27.43
N GLY A 13 -2.05 -4.60 -26.38
CA GLY A 13 -1.21 -3.58 -25.77
C GLY A 13 -0.04 -4.25 -25.06
N ILE A 14 1.14 -4.19 -25.68
CA ILE A 14 2.41 -4.39 -25.01
C ILE A 14 2.60 -3.28 -23.97
N ALA A 15 2.08 -3.48 -22.76
CA ALA A 15 2.49 -2.71 -21.58
C ALA A 15 3.61 -3.51 -20.91
N SER A 16 4.85 -3.22 -21.29
CA SER A 16 5.72 -2.34 -20.51
C SER A 16 6.04 -2.90 -19.13
N SER A 17 7.24 -3.49 -19.05
CA SER A 17 8.15 -3.34 -17.91
C SER A 17 7.52 -3.48 -16.52
N MET A 18 7.52 -4.70 -15.98
CA MET A 18 7.56 -4.93 -14.53
C MET A 18 8.94 -4.50 -14.00
N THR A 19 9.18 -3.20 -13.96
CA THR A 19 10.16 -2.57 -13.07
C THR A 19 9.58 -1.25 -12.63
N ALA A 20 8.76 -1.35 -11.60
CA ALA A 20 8.35 -0.21 -10.80
C ALA A 20 8.17 -0.79 -9.40
N SER A 21 9.27 -0.87 -8.65
CA SER A 21 9.23 -0.73 -7.19
C SER A 21 8.41 0.53 -6.94
N GLN A 22 7.15 0.34 -6.55
CA GLN A 22 6.23 1.45 -6.47
C GLN A 22 6.57 2.18 -5.18
N PRO A 23 6.79 3.50 -5.16
CA PRO A 23 6.89 4.25 -3.91
C PRO A 23 5.60 4.17 -3.05
N HIS A 24 4.56 3.49 -3.54
CA HIS A 24 3.32 3.21 -2.84
C HIS A 24 3.44 2.05 -1.81
N GLU A 25 4.45 1.19 -1.92
CA GLU A 25 4.64 0.11 -0.94
C GLU A 25 5.13 0.64 0.42
N GLN A 26 5.96 1.70 0.41
CA GLN A 26 6.48 2.32 1.66
C GLN A 26 5.39 3.03 2.48
N THR A 27 4.48 3.76 1.82
CA THR A 27 3.39 4.46 2.52
C THR A 27 2.35 3.50 3.11
N TRP A 28 2.18 2.29 2.56
CA TRP A 28 1.27 1.31 3.13
C TRP A 28 1.94 0.49 4.24
N ASP A 29 3.22 0.16 4.08
CA ASP A 29 4.01 -0.60 5.07
C ASP A 29 4.12 0.15 6.41
N ALA A 30 4.36 1.46 6.37
CA ALA A 30 4.37 2.31 7.54
C ALA A 30 3.02 2.22 8.30
N VAL A 31 1.90 2.38 7.60
CA VAL A 31 0.57 2.36 8.23
C VAL A 31 0.23 0.97 8.77
N GLU A 32 0.61 -0.09 8.07
CA GLU A 32 0.43 -1.48 8.53
C GLU A 32 1.21 -1.74 9.82
N THR A 33 2.49 -1.34 9.87
CA THR A 33 3.35 -1.42 11.05
C THR A 33 2.81 -0.59 12.22
N TYR A 34 2.29 0.61 11.96
CA TYR A 34 1.64 1.45 12.97
C TYR A 34 0.40 0.79 13.56
N PHE A 35 -0.44 0.19 12.72
CA PHE A 35 -1.62 -0.55 13.18
C PHE A 35 -1.24 -1.81 13.97
N GLU A 36 -0.23 -2.57 13.54
CA GLU A 36 0.27 -3.72 14.30
C GLU A 36 0.78 -3.30 15.69
N CYS A 37 1.60 -2.24 15.75
CA CYS A 37 2.16 -1.69 16.99
C CYS A 37 1.06 -1.14 17.91
N ILE A 38 0.05 -0.46 17.36
CA ILE A 38 -1.11 -0.01 18.13
C ILE A 38 -1.96 -1.17 18.64
N THR A 39 -2.14 -2.25 17.87
CA THR A 39 -2.96 -3.38 18.32
C THR A 39 -2.28 -4.22 19.40
N THR A 40 -0.94 -4.17 19.46
CA THR A 40 -0.14 -4.77 20.53
C THR A 40 -0.05 -3.89 21.77
N CYS A 41 -0.27 -2.58 21.62
CA CYS A 41 -0.37 -1.64 22.72
C CYS A 41 -1.81 -1.31 23.10
N SER A 42 -2.03 -0.86 24.34
CA SER A 42 -3.32 -0.27 24.69
C SER A 42 -3.40 1.08 23.99
N LEU A 43 -4.49 1.35 23.25
CA LEU A 43 -4.72 2.68 22.65
C LEU A 43 -4.73 3.83 23.67
N ASP A 44 -4.86 3.51 24.96
CA ASP A 44 -4.82 4.41 26.11
C ASP A 44 -3.38 4.75 26.56
N ASP A 45 -2.41 3.88 26.24
CA ASP A 45 -0.98 4.08 26.55
C ASP A 45 -0.33 4.96 25.47
N GLY A 46 -0.57 6.27 25.58
CA GLY A 46 -0.02 7.28 24.66
C GLY A 46 1.51 7.28 24.55
N GLU A 47 2.22 6.80 25.58
CA GLU A 47 3.68 6.61 25.52
C GLU A 47 4.07 5.48 24.57
N CYS A 48 3.32 4.38 24.54
CA CYS A 48 3.58 3.32 23.57
C CYS A 48 3.31 3.79 22.14
N ILE A 49 2.19 4.48 21.91
CA ILE A 49 1.85 5.00 20.57
C ILE A 49 2.92 5.97 20.09
N THR A 50 3.45 6.83 20.97
CA THR A 50 4.52 7.77 20.61
C THR A 50 5.77 7.04 20.11
N ARG A 51 6.19 5.95 20.78
CA ARG A 51 7.32 5.12 20.31
C ARG A 51 7.02 4.39 19.01
N CYS A 52 5.78 3.97 18.76
CA CYS A 52 5.42 3.36 17.48
C CYS A 52 5.64 4.35 16.32
N VAL A 53 5.26 5.61 16.50
CA VAL A 53 5.43 6.65 15.47
C VAL A 53 6.90 7.05 15.30
N GLU A 54 7.67 7.15 16.39
CA GLU A 54 9.11 7.44 16.30
C GLU A 54 9.87 6.35 15.53
N GLN A 55 9.53 5.08 15.75
CA GLN A 55 10.14 3.96 15.01
C GLN A 55 9.83 3.97 13.52
N LEU A 56 8.59 4.32 13.14
CA LEU A 56 8.22 4.52 11.73
C LEU A 56 9.06 5.63 11.10
N ARG A 57 9.12 6.80 11.76
CA ARG A 57 9.88 7.96 11.27
C ARG A 57 11.34 7.62 11.00
N ASP A 58 11.98 6.88 11.91
CA ASP A 58 13.39 6.50 11.78
C ASP A 58 13.60 5.42 10.71
N SER A 59 12.56 4.69 10.30
CA SER A 59 12.61 3.69 9.23
C SER A 59 12.42 4.28 7.83
N ASP A 60 11.84 5.49 7.72
CA ASP A 60 11.68 6.24 6.46
C ASP A 60 12.97 7.00 6.03
N GLU A 61 14.01 7.08 6.88
CA GLU A 61 15.27 7.82 6.65
C GLU A 61 16.45 6.94 6.16
N ASP A 62 16.19 5.80 5.50
CA ASP A 62 17.19 4.92 4.85
C ASP A 62 16.92 4.69 3.34
#